data_AF-A0A934XQR6-F1
#
_entry.id   AF-A0A934XQR6-F1
#
_cell.length_a   1.000
_cell.length_b   1.000
_cell.length_c   1.000
_cell.angle_alpha   90.00
_cell.angle_beta   90.00
_cell.angle_gamma   90.00
#
_symmetry.space_group_name_H-M   'P 1'
#
loop_
_entity.id
_entity.type
_entity.pdbx_description
1 polymer ?
#
loop_
_entity_poly.entity_id
_entity_poly.type
_entity_poly.pdbx_seq_one_letter_code
_entity_poly.pdbx_strand_id
1 'polypeptide(L)'
;MTDREFLQARLKTLQSLTGTSAVLKGSGVSGLQNKLHAAWELEQRLLARILAEPGDLAQTISAWQTRTQAFIAKNPGREGWSDAQGHAWNASQVLALLTDVQQRLDALKQPDEFEEEGE
;
A
#
# COMPACT_ATOMS: atom_id res chain seq x y z
N MET A 1 -8.42 -0.70 -18.12
CA MET A 1 -8.24 -1.32 -16.79
C MET A 1 -8.69 -0.31 -15.75
N THR A 2 -9.54 -0.69 -14.80
CA THR A 2 -9.98 0.22 -13.72
C THR A 2 -8.99 0.23 -12.55
N ASP A 3 -8.96 1.32 -11.77
CA ASP A 3 -8.12 1.44 -10.56
C ASP A 3 -8.33 0.25 -9.60
N ARG A 4 -9.57 -0.24 -9.50
CA ARG A 4 -9.92 -1.39 -8.65
C ARG A 4 -9.31 -2.70 -9.16
N GLU A 5 -9.38 -2.96 -10.46
CA GLU A 5 -8.77 -4.15 -11.07
C GLU A 5 -7.25 -4.16 -10.90
N PHE A 6 -6.61 -2.99 -11.04
CA PHE A 6 -5.17 -2.84 -10.82
C PHE A 6 -4.79 -3.20 -9.39
N LEU A 7 -5.48 -2.65 -8.39
CA LEU A 7 -5.18 -2.96 -6.99
C LEU A 7 -5.50 -4.41 -6.63
N GLN A 8 -6.52 -5.02 -7.23
CA GLN A 8 -6.80 -6.45 -7.07
C GLN A 8 -5.69 -7.32 -7.65
N ALA A 9 -5.19 -7.00 -8.85
CA ALA A 9 -4.05 -7.69 -9.45
C ALA A 9 -2.79 -7.55 -8.58
N ARG A 10 -2.51 -6.33 -8.09
CA ARG A 10 -1.39 -6.06 -7.17
C ARG A 10 -1.53 -6.85 -5.87
N LEU A 11 -2.72 -6.88 -5.27
CA LEU A 11 -2.98 -7.65 -4.06
C LEU A 11 -2.69 -9.13 -4.28
N LYS A 12 -3.11 -9.70 -5.41
CA LYS A 12 -2.84 -11.10 -5.77
C LYS A 12 -1.35 -11.36 -5.91
N THR A 13 -0.61 -10.46 -6.57
CA THR A 13 0.86 -10.56 -6.68
C THR A 13 1.52 -10.54 -5.31
N LEU A 14 1.12 -9.61 -4.43
CA LEU A 14 1.64 -9.52 -3.07
C LEU A 14 1.32 -10.78 -2.27
N GLN A 15 0.11 -11.32 -2.36
CA GLN A 15 -0.27 -12.58 -1.72
C GLN A 15 0.58 -13.77 -2.19
N SER A 16 0.98 -13.80 -3.46
CA SER A 16 1.93 -14.82 -3.95
C SER A 16 3.34 -14.60 -3.38
N LEU A 17 3.81 -13.36 -3.32
CA LEU A 17 5.14 -13.02 -2.78
C LEU A 17 5.25 -13.27 -1.28
N THR A 18 4.21 -12.95 -0.51
CA THR A 18 4.17 -13.14 0.95
C THR A 18 3.78 -14.57 1.33
N GLY A 19 2.89 -15.21 0.58
CA GLY A 19 2.45 -16.59 0.83
C GLY A 19 3.54 -17.66 0.61
N THR A 20 4.58 -17.33 -0.15
CA THR A 20 5.76 -18.21 -0.37
C THR A 20 6.76 -18.16 0.81
N SER A 21 6.36 -17.59 1.95
CA SER A 21 7.16 -17.43 3.18
C SER A 21 7.75 -18.71 3.78
N ALA A 22 7.39 -19.88 3.25
CA ALA A 22 8.00 -21.16 3.66
C ALA A 22 9.52 -21.25 3.36
N VAL A 23 10.07 -20.40 2.49
CA VAL A 23 11.46 -20.55 1.98
C VAL A 23 12.51 -19.69 2.70
N LEU A 24 12.12 -18.73 3.55
CA LEU A 24 13.07 -17.75 4.13
C LEU A 24 13.58 -18.10 5.54
N LYS A 25 13.42 -19.35 6.01
CA LYS A 25 13.99 -19.82 7.29
C LYS A 25 15.41 -20.42 7.14
N GLY A 26 16.16 -20.04 6.11
CA GLY A 26 17.58 -20.38 6.01
C GLY A 26 18.43 -19.40 6.83
N SER A 27 19.37 -19.90 7.62
CA SER A 27 20.29 -19.13 8.51
C SER A 27 21.26 -18.20 7.74
N GLY A 28 20.73 -17.24 7.00
CA GLY A 28 21.45 -16.28 6.16
C GLY A 28 20.57 -15.22 5.49
N VAL A 29 19.25 -15.23 5.72
CA VAL A 29 18.31 -14.22 5.21
C VAL A 29 18.69 -12.85 5.77
N SER A 30 19.22 -12.01 4.89
CA SER A 30 19.74 -10.69 5.22
C SER A 30 18.63 -9.78 5.75
N GLY A 31 18.94 -8.86 6.68
CA GLY A 31 17.96 -7.94 7.27
C GLY A 31 17.17 -7.10 6.26
N LEU A 32 17.66 -6.97 5.02
CA LEU A 32 16.94 -6.36 3.90
C LEU A 32 15.74 -7.19 3.43
N GLN A 33 15.88 -8.52 3.34
CA GLN A 33 14.79 -9.41 2.90
C GLN A 33 13.64 -9.39 3.90
N ASN A 34 13.94 -9.41 5.21
CA ASN A 34 12.92 -9.27 6.26
C ASN A 34 12.21 -7.91 6.21
N LYS A 35 12.94 -6.82 5.93
CA LYS A 35 12.35 -5.48 5.77
C LYS A 35 11.43 -5.41 4.55
N LEU A 36 11.85 -5.97 3.42
CA LEU A 36 11.03 -6.03 2.21
C LEU A 36 9.78 -6.88 2.41
N HIS A 37 9.91 -8.03 3.07
CA HIS A 37 8.77 -8.89 3.38
C HIS A 37 7.76 -8.17 4.27
N ALA A 38 8.22 -7.54 5.35
CA ALA A 38 7.35 -6.75 6.23
C ALA A 38 6.67 -5.58 5.48
N ALA A 39 7.36 -4.95 4.53
CA ALA A 39 6.78 -3.92 3.67
C ALA A 39 5.69 -4.49 2.75
N TRP A 40 5.92 -5.66 2.14
CA TRP A 40 4.93 -6.33 1.29
C TRP A 40 3.71 -6.81 2.09
N GLU A 41 3.90 -7.36 3.30
CA GLU A 41 2.80 -7.75 4.17
C GLU A 41 1.95 -6.55 4.58
N LEU A 42 2.58 -5.40 4.86
CA LEU A 42 1.87 -4.18 5.19
C LEU A 42 1.09 -3.64 3.98
N GLU A 43 1.72 -3.57 2.80
CA GLU A 43 1.07 -3.18 1.54
C GLU A 43 -0.14 -4.10 1.27
N GLN A 44 0.03 -5.42 1.39
CA GLN A 44 -1.03 -6.40 1.21
C GLN A 44 -2.20 -6.16 2.17
N ARG A 45 -1.93 -5.98 3.47
CA ARG A 45 -2.97 -5.74 4.48
C ARG A 45 -3.71 -4.44 4.18
N LEU A 46 -2.99 -3.38 3.83
CA LEU A 46 -3.59 -2.08 3.53
C LEU A 46 -4.48 -2.16 2.28
N LEU A 47 -4.00 -2.77 1.20
CA LEU A 47 -4.76 -2.94 -0.04
C LEU A 47 -6.00 -3.81 0.18
N ALA A 48 -5.88 -4.92 0.91
CA ALA A 48 -7.02 -5.75 1.26
C ALA A 48 -8.06 -4.96 2.06
N ARG A 49 -7.62 -4.10 2.98
CA ARG A 49 -8.51 -3.28 3.80
C ARG A 49 -9.23 -2.20 2.98
N ILE A 50 -8.52 -1.52 2.08
CA ILE A 50 -9.09 -0.51 1.16
C ILE A 50 -10.10 -1.17 0.21
N LEU A 51 -9.77 -2.32 -0.36
CA LEU A 51 -10.64 -3.04 -1.29
C LEU A 51 -11.89 -3.63 -0.61
N ALA A 52 -11.82 -3.91 0.69
CA ALA A 52 -12.94 -4.38 1.49
C ALA A 52 -13.93 -3.27 1.91
N GLU A 53 -13.55 -1.99 1.86
CA GLU A 53 -14.49 -0.91 2.15
C GLU A 53 -15.53 -0.80 1.02
N PRO A 54 -16.83 -0.70 1.35
CA PRO A 54 -17.87 -0.46 0.36
C PRO A 54 -17.81 1.00 -0.07
N GLY A 55 -17.37 1.27 -1.31
CA GLY A 55 -17.38 2.62 -1.85
C GLY A 55 -16.41 2.86 -3.00
N ASP A 56 -16.30 4.13 -3.35
CA ASP A 56 -15.30 4.61 -4.31
C ASP A 56 -13.89 4.49 -3.74
N LEU A 57 -12.97 4.02 -4.58
CA LEU A 57 -11.59 3.76 -4.18
C LEU A 57 -10.83 5.05 -3.87
N ALA A 58 -10.99 6.08 -4.71
CA ALA A 58 -10.30 7.35 -4.52
C ALA A 58 -10.78 8.04 -3.24
N GLN A 59 -12.09 7.98 -2.94
CA GLN A 59 -12.64 8.45 -1.68
C GLN A 59 -12.08 7.69 -0.47
N THR A 60 -11.96 6.36 -0.58
CA THR A 60 -11.42 5.53 0.49
C THR A 60 -9.96 5.87 0.77
N ILE A 61 -9.12 5.96 -0.27
CA ILE A 61 -7.71 6.35 -0.15
C ILE A 61 -7.57 7.74 0.47
N SER A 62 -8.35 8.71 -0.01
CA SER A 62 -8.34 10.09 0.51
C SER A 62 -8.78 10.15 1.99
N ALA A 63 -9.80 9.38 2.37
CA ALA A 63 -10.25 9.30 3.76
C ALA A 63 -9.19 8.69 4.68
N TRP A 64 -8.48 7.65 4.24
CA TRP A 64 -7.37 7.04 4.96
C TRP A 64 -6.19 8.00 5.13
N GLN A 65 -5.82 8.74 4.08
CA GLN A 65 -4.78 9.77 4.17
C GLN A 65 -5.16 10.86 5.18
N THR A 66 -6.38 11.42 5.06
CA THR A 66 -6.88 12.48 5.95
C THR A 66 -6.89 12.03 7.41
N ARG A 67 -7.39 10.83 7.69
CA ARG A 67 -7.41 10.26 9.04
C ARG A 67 -6.01 10.06 9.61
N THR A 68 -5.11 9.53 8.80
CA THR A 68 -3.73 9.26 9.23
C THR A 68 -2.96 10.55 9.48
N GLN A 69 -3.12 11.56 8.61
CA GLN A 69 -2.54 12.90 8.81
C GLN A 69 -3.11 13.58 10.06
N ALA A 70 -4.43 13.53 10.25
CA ALA A 70 -5.08 14.10 11.43
C ALA A 70 -4.62 13.40 12.72
N PHE A 71 -4.36 12.09 12.68
CA PHE A 71 -3.79 11.35 13.80
C PHE A 71 -2.39 11.86 14.16
N ILE A 72 -1.49 11.97 13.17
CA ILE A 72 -0.12 12.45 13.37
C ILE A 72 -0.12 13.87 13.94
N ALA A 73 -0.93 14.76 13.36
CA ALA A 73 -1.05 16.15 13.81
C ALA A 73 -1.55 16.27 15.25
N LYS A 74 -2.48 15.39 15.67
CA LYS A 74 -3.04 15.39 17.03
C LYS A 74 -2.17 14.63 18.05
N ASN A 75 -1.31 13.71 17.59
CA ASN A 75 -0.52 12.84 18.46
C ASN A 75 0.95 12.85 18.04
N PRO A 76 1.66 14.00 18.14
CA PRO A 76 3.08 14.06 17.84
C PRO A 76 3.83 13.08 18.76
N GLY A 77 4.58 12.14 18.16
CA GLY A 77 5.34 11.11 18.88
C GLY A 77 4.62 9.76 19.04
N ARG A 78 3.35 9.62 18.63
CA ARG A 78 2.73 8.29 18.49
C ARG A 78 2.97 7.72 17.09
N GLU A 79 3.48 6.51 17.04
CA GLU A 79 3.84 5.86 15.78
C GLU A 79 2.64 5.27 15.02
N GLY A 80 1.51 4.99 15.71
CA GLY A 80 0.41 4.28 15.08
C GLY A 80 -0.97 4.52 15.66
N TRP A 81 -1.98 4.24 14.83
CA TRP A 81 -3.40 4.38 15.12
C TRP A 81 -4.15 3.09 14.81
N SER A 82 -5.33 2.94 15.40
CA SER A 82 -6.21 1.81 15.12
C SER A 82 -7.32 2.23 14.17
N ASP A 83 -7.56 1.43 13.13
CA ASP A 83 -8.70 1.66 12.25
C ASP A 83 -10.03 1.36 12.96
N ALA A 84 -11.15 1.61 12.26
CA ALA A 84 -12.49 1.36 12.81
C ALA A 84 -12.76 -0.13 13.15
N GLN A 85 -11.94 -1.05 12.65
CA GLN A 85 -12.02 -2.48 12.93
C GLN A 85 -11.04 -2.91 14.04
N GLY A 86 -10.29 -1.97 14.64
CA GLY A 86 -9.32 -2.24 15.70
C GLY A 86 -7.95 -2.69 15.21
N HIS A 87 -7.68 -2.71 13.90
CA HIS A 87 -6.37 -3.04 13.36
C HIS A 87 -5.38 -1.91 13.61
N ALA A 88 -4.23 -2.23 14.21
CA ALA A 88 -3.15 -1.27 14.42
C ALA A 88 -2.36 -1.03 13.13
N TRP A 89 -2.06 0.24 12.88
CA TRP A 89 -1.34 0.73 11.71
C TRP A 89 -0.25 1.71 12.13
N ASN A 90 0.95 1.58 11.56
CA ASN A 90 1.96 2.63 11.69
C ASN A 90 1.59 3.79 10.75
N ALA A 91 1.44 4.99 11.31
CA ALA A 91 0.90 6.14 10.59
C ALA A 91 1.83 6.60 9.45
N SER A 92 3.15 6.65 9.70
CA SER A 92 4.13 7.03 8.70
C SER A 92 4.20 6.04 7.54
N GLN A 93 4.18 4.74 7.85
CA GLN A 93 4.20 3.70 6.82
C GLN A 93 2.92 3.69 5.98
N VAL A 94 1.76 3.88 6.61
CA VAL A 94 0.48 3.99 5.89
C VAL A 94 0.48 5.18 4.95
N LEU A 95 0.93 6.37 5.38
CA LEU A 95 1.00 7.52 4.48
C LEU A 95 1.94 7.31 3.29
N ALA A 96 3.11 6.70 3.53
CA ALA A 96 4.05 6.38 2.46
C ALA A 96 3.42 5.41 1.44
N LEU A 97 2.76 4.36 1.91
CA LEU A 97 2.08 3.38 1.05
C LEU A 97 0.90 4.00 0.29
N LEU A 98 0.07 4.83 0.94
CA LEU A 98 -1.03 5.51 0.26
C LEU A 98 -0.54 6.48 -0.81
N THR A 99 0.60 7.13 -0.59
CA THR A 99 1.22 8.02 -1.58
C THR A 99 1.73 7.23 -2.78
N ASP A 100 2.45 6.12 -2.55
CA ASP A 100 2.93 5.23 -3.62
C ASP A 100 1.77 4.62 -4.43
N VAL A 101 0.70 4.16 -3.76
CA VAL A 101 -0.50 3.66 -4.43
C VAL A 101 -1.14 4.74 -5.29
N GLN A 102 -1.28 5.97 -4.78
CA GLN A 102 -1.86 7.07 -5.53
C GLN A 102 -1.02 7.43 -6.76
N GLN A 103 0.32 7.46 -6.64
CA GLN A 103 1.24 7.71 -7.75
C GLN A 103 1.13 6.64 -8.84
N ARG A 104 1.02 5.36 -8.45
CA ARG A 104 0.85 4.27 -9.43
C ARG A 104 -0.49 4.34 -10.14
N LEU A 105 -1.55 4.69 -9.43
CA LEU A 105 -2.86 4.90 -10.04
C LEU A 105 -2.88 6.09 -11.00
N ASP A 106 -2.13 7.15 -10.69
CA ASP A 106 -1.98 8.31 -11.57
C ASP A 106 -1.15 7.97 -12.83
N ALA A 107 -0.06 7.22 -12.66
CA ALA A 107 0.78 6.76 -13.77
C ALA A 107 0.01 5.88 -14.78
N LEU A 108 -1.01 5.12 -14.33
CA LEU A 108 -1.88 4.34 -15.23
C LEU A 108 -2.83 5.22 -16.07
N LYS A 109 -3.06 6.47 -15.64
CA LYS A 109 -3.96 7.42 -16.29
C LYS A 109 -3.22 8.36 -17.24
N GLN A 110 -1.91 8.50 -17.05
CA GLN A 110 -1.08 9.17 -18.03
C GLN A 110 -1.02 8.30 -19.28
N PRO A 111 -1.40 8.82 -20.47
CA PRO A 111 -1.07 8.14 -21.70
C PRO A 111 0.46 8.00 -21.74
N ASP A 112 0.96 6.86 -22.23
CA ASP A 112 2.38 6.69 -22.55
C ASP A 112 2.76 7.80 -23.56
N GLU A 113 3.21 8.95 -23.05
CA GLU A 113 3.95 9.95 -23.82
C GLU A 113 5.35 9.39 -24.04
N PHE A 114 5.44 8.26 -24.75
CA PHE A 114 6.55 8.06 -25.65
C PHE A 114 6.27 9.00 -26.81
N GLU A 115 6.75 10.23 -26.69
CA GLU A 115 7.15 10.99 -27.87
C GLU A 115 8.08 10.08 -28.65
N GLU A 116 7.52 9.47 -29.69
CA GLU A 116 8.25 9.02 -30.86
C GLU A 116 9.01 10.26 -31.33
N GLU A 117 10.25 10.44 -30.89
CA GLU A 117 11.21 11.32 -31.56
C GLU A 117 11.44 10.73 -32.95
N GLY A 118 10.47 10.91 -33.83
CA GLY A 118 10.61 10.81 -35.26
C GLY A 118 11.29 12.09 -35.75
N GLU A 119 12.60 12.01 -36.01
CA GLU A 119 13.20 12.09 -37.36
C GLU A 119 14.73 12.11 -37.28
#